data_AF-A0A5N6Y620-F1
#
_entry.id   AF-A0A5N6Y620-F1
#
_cell.length_a   1.000
_cell.length_b   1.000
_cell.length_c   1.000
_cell.angle_alpha   90.00
_cell.angle_beta   90.00
_cell.angle_gamma   90.00
#
_symmetry.space_group_name_H-M   'P 1'
#
loop_
_entity.id
_entity.type
_entity.pdbx_description
1 polymer ?
#
loop_
_entity_poly.entity_id
_entity_poly.type
_entity_poly.pdbx_seq_one_letter_code
_entity_poly.pdbx_strand_id
1 'polypeptide(L)'
;MAQADQILSDPAFRAYISDVTTRRAQPSWNAPWGGNDRLFRVLAIQQQQVIQDTAQYGSVRSEASVNTSFISFLQAIADLVPQSRRQWSADRIMLTADFSTPRRERQFVAYTDGQLEDTSSREILALVECKRSRRQRHSPAVDMQEVAQMVAWVKEHPGGPGGNRRVLVSDDGTEIYISVFRYDQDAEIRPLEDPGGKRFDAFG
;
A
#
# COMPACT_ATOMS: atom_id res chain seq x y z
N MET A 1 -18.24 5.34 8.83
CA MET A 1 -18.95 5.27 7.54
C MET A 1 -19.04 6.65 6.90
N ALA A 2 -19.57 7.68 7.57
CA ALA A 2 -19.68 9.05 7.03
C ALA A 2 -18.42 9.62 6.33
N GLN A 3 -17.22 9.40 6.87
CA GLN A 3 -15.98 9.90 6.26
C GLN A 3 -15.57 9.11 5.00
N ALA A 4 -15.81 7.79 4.96
CA ALA A 4 -15.56 6.99 3.78
C ALA A 4 -16.54 7.38 2.65
N ASP A 5 -17.81 7.59 3.01
CA ASP A 5 -18.83 8.05 2.07
C ASP A 5 -18.47 9.43 1.49
N GLN A 6 -17.92 10.33 2.32
CA GLN A 6 -17.41 11.63 1.88
C GLN A 6 -16.31 11.50 0.82
N ILE A 7 -15.29 10.67 1.08
CA ILE A 7 -14.19 10.40 0.12
C ILE A 7 -14.74 9.81 -1.19
N LEU A 8 -15.60 8.80 -1.11
CA LEU A 8 -16.18 8.14 -2.28
C LEU A 8 -17.10 9.07 -3.08
N SER A 9 -17.71 10.04 -2.42
CA SER A 9 -18.57 11.06 -3.04
C SER A 9 -17.80 12.26 -3.60
N ASP A 10 -16.51 12.39 -3.29
CA ASP A 10 -15.71 13.56 -3.68
C ASP A 10 -15.67 13.72 -5.21
N PRO A 11 -15.98 14.91 -5.75
CA PRO A 11 -16.02 15.12 -7.19
C PRO A 11 -14.70 14.83 -7.91
N ALA A 12 -13.56 15.15 -7.31
CA ALA A 12 -12.25 14.90 -7.90
C ALA A 12 -11.92 13.41 -7.90
N PHE A 13 -12.25 12.69 -6.81
CA PHE A 13 -12.12 11.24 -6.76
C PHE A 13 -13.01 10.55 -7.81
N ARG A 14 -14.28 10.98 -7.93
CA ARG A 14 -15.23 10.42 -8.91
C ARG A 14 -14.80 10.68 -10.35
N ALA A 15 -14.30 11.88 -10.65
CA ALA A 15 -13.75 12.21 -11.97
C ALA A 15 -12.54 11.30 -12.29
N TYR A 16 -11.61 11.19 -11.34
CA TYR A 16 -10.44 10.32 -11.47
C TYR A 16 -10.85 8.86 -11.74
N ILE A 17 -11.76 8.28 -10.94
CA ILE A 17 -12.21 6.89 -11.12
C ILE A 17 -12.90 6.70 -12.48
N SER A 18 -13.70 7.66 -12.95
CA SER A 18 -14.31 7.61 -14.28
C SER A 18 -13.26 7.56 -15.39
N ASP A 19 -12.17 8.31 -15.24
CA ASP A 19 -11.08 8.35 -16.23
C ASP A 19 -10.17 7.12 -16.18
N VAL A 20 -10.07 6.47 -15.03
CA VAL A 20 -9.30 5.23 -14.87
C VAL A 20 -9.82 4.14 -15.83
N THR A 21 -11.14 3.96 -15.92
CA THR A 21 -11.74 2.97 -16.83
C THR A 21 -11.40 3.25 -18.30
N THR A 22 -11.43 4.53 -18.69
CA THR A 22 -11.05 4.97 -20.04
C THR A 22 -9.58 4.67 -20.33
N ARG A 23 -8.68 4.94 -19.37
CA ARG A 23 -7.24 4.65 -19.47
C ARG A 23 -6.93 3.17 -19.63
N ARG A 24 -7.66 2.28 -18.94
CA ARG A 24 -7.56 0.82 -19.12
C ARG A 24 -7.93 0.39 -20.54
N ALA A 25 -9.00 0.96 -21.10
CA ALA A 25 -9.48 0.61 -22.43
C ALA A 25 -8.60 1.16 -23.57
N GLN A 26 -7.81 2.20 -23.31
CA GLN A 26 -6.95 2.85 -24.28
C GLN A 26 -5.47 2.83 -23.86
N PRO A 27 -4.76 1.70 -24.06
CA PRO A 27 -3.33 1.62 -23.78
C PRO A 27 -2.48 2.55 -24.68
N SER A 28 -2.99 2.93 -25.86
CA SER A 28 -2.35 3.89 -26.77
C SER A 28 -2.74 5.34 -26.42
N TRP A 29 -1.71 6.13 -26.13
CA TRP A 29 -1.66 7.48 -25.57
C TRP A 29 -2.33 8.57 -26.43
N ASN A 30 -3.45 9.14 -25.97
CA ASN A 30 -4.03 10.38 -26.53
C ASN A 30 -4.41 11.34 -25.38
N ALA A 31 -3.59 12.40 -25.20
CA ALA A 31 -3.71 13.54 -24.28
C ALA A 31 -3.29 13.34 -22.80
N PRO A 32 -2.03 13.69 -22.43
CA PRO A 32 -1.49 13.64 -21.06
C PRO A 32 -1.86 14.85 -20.17
N TRP A 33 -2.56 15.85 -20.70
CA TRP A 33 -2.64 17.18 -20.09
C TRP A 33 -4.06 17.76 -20.00
N GLY A 34 -5.11 16.96 -20.24
CA GLY A 34 -6.49 17.40 -20.08
C GLY A 34 -7.26 16.50 -19.13
N GLY A 35 -7.92 17.08 -18.11
CA GLY A 35 -9.03 16.43 -17.41
C GLY A 35 -8.89 16.18 -15.91
N ASN A 36 -7.73 16.38 -15.28
CA ASN A 36 -7.54 16.09 -13.84
C ASN A 36 -6.65 17.11 -13.12
N ASP A 37 -6.82 18.40 -13.41
CA ASP A 37 -5.79 19.45 -13.28
C ASP A 37 -5.29 19.82 -11.87
N ARG A 38 -5.60 19.06 -10.81
CA ARG A 38 -5.10 19.37 -9.46
C ARG A 38 -4.59 18.14 -8.71
N LEU A 39 -5.49 17.40 -8.06
CA LEU A 39 -5.09 16.39 -7.07
C LEU A 39 -4.64 15.06 -7.68
N PHE A 40 -5.37 14.55 -8.67
CA PHE A 40 -5.14 13.22 -9.24
C PHE A 40 -4.23 13.21 -10.48
N ARG A 41 -3.64 14.35 -10.83
CA ARG A 41 -2.88 14.50 -12.08
C ARG A 41 -1.62 13.65 -12.10
N VAL A 42 -0.79 13.77 -11.05
CA VAL A 42 0.52 13.13 -10.98
C VAL A 42 0.37 11.62 -10.92
N LEU A 43 -0.49 11.12 -10.03
CA LEU A 43 -0.79 9.69 -9.97
C LEU A 43 -1.38 9.18 -11.29
N ALA A 44 -2.23 9.95 -12.00
CA ALA A 44 -2.82 9.47 -13.25
C ALA A 44 -1.77 9.20 -14.33
N ILE A 45 -0.72 10.04 -14.39
CA ILE A 45 0.43 9.87 -15.29
C ILE A 45 1.24 8.63 -14.91
N GLN A 46 1.56 8.48 -13.62
CA GLN A 46 2.37 7.35 -13.13
C GLN A 46 1.63 6.01 -13.30
N GLN A 47 0.32 5.99 -13.07
CA GLN A 47 -0.52 4.83 -13.32
C GLN A 47 -0.59 4.46 -14.79
N GLN A 48 -0.68 5.45 -15.69
CA GLN A 48 -0.67 5.18 -17.12
C GLN A 48 0.61 4.47 -17.55
N GLN A 49 1.76 4.88 -16.99
CA GLN A 49 3.03 4.19 -17.23
C GLN A 49 2.99 2.73 -16.76
N VAL A 50 2.46 2.48 -15.55
CA VAL A 50 2.30 1.12 -15.01
C VAL A 50 1.39 0.25 -15.89
N ILE A 51 0.26 0.80 -16.35
CA ILE A 51 -0.70 0.12 -17.23
C ILE A 51 -0.05 -0.20 -18.58
N GLN A 52 0.66 0.75 -19.19
CA GLN A 52 1.33 0.57 -20.47
C GLN A 52 2.43 -0.49 -20.41
N ASP A 53 3.30 -0.41 -19.40
CA ASP A 53 4.36 -1.41 -19.20
C ASP A 53 3.75 -2.81 -19.01
N THR A 54 2.68 -2.91 -18.21
CA THR A 54 2.00 -4.19 -17.99
C THR A 54 1.37 -4.72 -19.27
N ALA A 55 0.74 -3.87 -20.09
CA ALA A 55 0.13 -4.27 -21.36
C ALA A 55 1.18 -4.69 -22.40
N GLN A 56 2.32 -4.00 -22.46
CA GLN A 56 3.37 -4.24 -23.45
C GLN A 56 4.27 -5.42 -23.08
N TYR A 57 4.64 -5.57 -21.80
CA TYR A 57 5.65 -6.53 -21.34
C TYR A 57 5.10 -7.64 -20.44
N GLY A 58 3.81 -7.60 -20.09
CA GLY A 58 3.18 -8.55 -19.17
C GLY A 58 3.52 -8.32 -17.68
N SER A 59 4.34 -7.32 -17.36
CA SER A 59 4.68 -6.85 -16.02
C SER A 59 5.25 -5.44 -16.07
N VAL A 60 5.22 -4.73 -14.95
CA VAL A 60 5.84 -3.40 -14.86
C VAL A 60 7.36 -3.52 -14.96
N ARG A 61 8.00 -2.53 -15.59
CA ARG A 61 9.46 -2.57 -15.82
C ARG A 61 10.27 -2.45 -14.53
N SER A 62 9.74 -1.72 -13.54
CA SER A 62 10.41 -1.45 -12.26
C SER A 62 9.41 -1.44 -11.10
N GLU A 63 9.81 -2.01 -9.97
CA GLU A 63 9.07 -1.89 -8.70
C GLU A 63 8.98 -0.43 -8.24
N ALA A 64 9.99 0.39 -8.55
CA ALA A 64 9.97 1.82 -8.21
C ALA A 64 8.83 2.58 -8.93
N SER A 65 8.46 2.17 -10.15
CA SER A 65 7.32 2.76 -10.87
C SER A 65 6.00 2.40 -10.21
N VAL A 66 5.85 1.15 -9.73
CA VAL A 66 4.68 0.72 -8.95
C VAL A 66 4.60 1.50 -7.65
N ASN A 67 5.69 1.54 -6.89
CA ASN A 67 5.76 2.26 -5.62
C ASN A 67 5.43 3.75 -5.76
N THR A 68 6.05 4.44 -6.72
CA THR A 68 5.82 5.88 -6.91
C THR A 68 4.36 6.16 -7.29
N SER A 69 3.79 5.34 -8.19
CA SER A 69 2.37 5.40 -8.57
C SER A 69 1.46 5.17 -7.36
N PHE A 70 1.78 4.17 -6.54
CA PHE A 70 0.98 3.77 -5.40
C PHE A 70 1.03 4.79 -4.26
N ILE A 71 2.21 5.27 -3.89
CA ILE A 71 2.37 6.33 -2.88
C ILE A 71 1.65 7.60 -3.30
N SER A 72 1.76 8.01 -4.57
CA SER A 72 1.04 9.19 -5.07
C SER A 72 -0.48 9.00 -5.02
N PHE A 73 -0.98 7.79 -5.29
CA PHE A 73 -2.39 7.44 -5.14
C PHE A 73 -2.85 7.53 -3.68
N LEU A 74 -2.10 6.94 -2.76
CA LEU A 74 -2.40 6.96 -1.33
C LEU A 74 -2.36 8.38 -0.75
N GLN A 75 -1.40 9.22 -1.18
CA GLN A 75 -1.31 10.64 -0.82
C GLN A 75 -2.53 11.42 -1.33
N ALA A 76 -2.92 11.25 -2.59
CA ALA A 76 -4.10 11.92 -3.13
C ALA A 76 -5.39 11.53 -2.41
N ILE A 77 -5.53 10.27 -1.98
CA ILE A 77 -6.67 9.86 -1.13
C ILE A 77 -6.58 10.52 0.25
N ALA A 78 -5.40 10.59 0.86
CA ALA A 78 -5.21 11.22 2.16
C ALA A 78 -5.55 12.72 2.13
N ASP A 79 -5.24 13.41 1.03
CA ASP A 79 -5.55 14.84 0.83
C ASP A 79 -7.05 15.14 0.75
N LEU A 80 -7.90 14.14 0.47
CA LEU A 80 -9.36 14.27 0.55
C LEU A 80 -9.86 14.34 1.99
N VAL A 81 -9.00 14.06 2.98
CA VAL A 81 -9.33 14.11 4.40
C VAL A 81 -8.74 15.38 5.03
N PRO A 82 -9.56 16.42 5.28
CA PRO A 82 -9.07 17.66 5.87
C PRO A 82 -8.40 17.42 7.23
N GLN A 83 -7.32 18.15 7.49
CA GLN A 83 -6.60 18.14 8.78
C GLN A 83 -6.04 16.77 9.18
N SER A 84 -5.82 15.86 8.22
CA SER A 84 -5.08 14.63 8.47
C SER A 84 -3.65 14.95 8.92
N ARG A 85 -3.27 14.49 10.11
CA ARG A 85 -1.85 14.43 10.54
C ARG A 85 -1.16 13.17 10.05
N ARG A 86 -1.68 12.55 8.99
CA ARG A 86 -1.17 11.28 8.46
C ARG A 86 -0.56 11.51 7.11
N GLN A 87 0.64 11.00 6.90
CA GLN A 87 1.38 11.14 5.66
C GLN A 87 1.84 9.78 5.16
N TRP A 88 1.62 9.52 3.88
CA TRP A 88 2.24 8.39 3.19
C TRP A 88 3.64 8.78 2.72
N SER A 89 4.62 7.93 2.98
CA SER A 89 6.00 8.09 2.54
C SER A 89 6.49 6.86 1.78
N ALA A 90 7.36 7.10 0.80
CA ALA A 90 8.13 6.08 0.10
C ALA A 90 9.47 5.75 0.80
N ASP A 91 9.73 6.38 1.94
CA ASP A 91 10.95 6.10 2.72
C ASP A 91 10.94 4.66 3.20
N ARG A 92 12.03 3.95 2.96
CA ARG A 92 12.16 2.58 3.46
C ARG A 92 12.44 2.60 4.95
N ILE A 93 11.66 1.86 5.71
CA ILE A 93 11.92 1.63 7.14
C ILE A 93 12.57 0.26 7.30
N MET A 94 13.61 0.22 8.13
CA MET A 94 14.19 -1.03 8.63
C MET A 94 13.52 -1.38 9.95
N LEU A 95 12.86 -2.53 10.00
CA LEU A 95 12.24 -3.07 11.20
C LEU A 95 13.02 -4.29 11.69
N THR A 96 13.25 -4.41 13.00
CA THR A 96 14.04 -5.46 13.63
C THR A 96 13.18 -6.33 14.54
N ALA A 97 13.11 -7.62 14.21
CA ALA A 97 12.46 -8.62 15.04
C ALA A 97 13.48 -9.30 15.96
N ASP A 98 13.49 -8.95 17.24
CA ASP A 98 14.35 -9.59 18.23
C ASP A 98 13.64 -10.75 18.96
N PHE A 99 14.25 -11.93 18.90
CA PHE A 99 13.86 -13.17 19.56
C PHE A 99 14.98 -13.71 20.46
N SER A 100 15.93 -12.85 20.83
CA SER A 100 17.07 -13.20 21.66
C SER A 100 16.61 -13.67 23.03
N THR A 101 17.33 -14.65 23.55
CA THR A 101 17.19 -15.16 24.92
C THR A 101 18.49 -14.90 25.66
N PRO A 102 18.53 -15.00 27.00
CA PRO A 102 19.78 -14.86 27.76
C PRO A 102 20.93 -15.79 27.30
N ARG A 103 20.62 -16.86 26.55
CA ARG A 103 21.60 -17.86 26.09
C ARG A 103 21.95 -17.75 24.60
N ARG A 104 21.19 -16.98 23.81
CA ARG A 104 21.39 -16.92 22.36
C ARG A 104 20.73 -15.69 21.75
N GLU A 105 21.50 -14.98 20.95
CA GLU A 105 21.01 -13.91 20.08
C GLU A 105 20.32 -14.49 18.84
N ARG A 106 19.12 -13.98 18.54
CA ARG A 106 18.32 -14.37 17.38
C ARG A 106 17.50 -13.18 16.93
N GLN A 107 17.82 -12.63 15.79
CA GLN A 107 17.07 -11.52 15.20
C GLN A 107 17.02 -11.62 13.69
N PHE A 108 16.04 -10.97 13.10
CA PHE A 108 16.02 -10.67 11.67
C PHE A 108 15.59 -9.22 11.44
N VAL A 109 15.95 -8.69 10.27
CA VAL A 109 15.50 -7.37 9.82
C VAL A 109 14.60 -7.50 8.60
N ALA A 110 13.60 -6.64 8.51
CA ALA A 110 12.70 -6.53 7.37
C ALA A 110 12.67 -5.07 6.90
N TYR A 111 12.81 -4.86 5.59
CA TYR A 111 12.70 -3.54 4.97
C TYR A 111 11.35 -3.38 4.32
N THR A 112 10.74 -2.22 4.46
CA THR A 112 9.47 -1.86 3.82
C THR A 112 9.71 -1.05 2.55
N ASP A 113 8.70 -0.97 1.69
CA ASP A 113 8.70 -0.07 0.53
C ASP A 113 8.07 1.30 0.84
N GLY A 114 7.54 1.48 2.04
CA GLY A 114 6.97 2.73 2.53
C GLY A 114 6.07 2.51 3.75
N GLN A 115 5.38 3.58 4.14
CA GLN A 115 4.49 3.58 5.30
C GLN A 115 3.48 4.73 5.26
N LEU A 116 2.40 4.55 6.03
CA LEU A 116 1.64 5.66 6.60
C LEU A 116 2.20 5.96 7.98
N GLU A 117 2.46 7.22 8.26
CA GLU A 117 2.91 7.68 9.57
C GLU A 117 2.04 8.81 10.11
N ASP A 118 1.91 8.88 11.43
CA ASP A 118 1.47 10.11 12.09
C ASP A 118 2.62 11.12 12.10
N THR A 119 2.40 12.30 11.54
CA THR A 119 3.45 13.31 11.38
C THR A 119 3.87 13.98 12.69
N SER A 120 3.07 13.82 13.76
CA SER A 120 3.37 14.40 15.07
C SER A 120 4.13 13.44 15.98
N SER A 121 3.74 12.16 16.02
CA SER A 121 4.41 11.14 16.84
C SER A 121 5.47 10.34 16.09
N ARG A 122 5.46 10.40 14.74
CA ARG A 122 6.20 9.49 13.85
C ARG A 122 5.82 8.02 14.04
N GLU A 123 4.66 7.75 14.63
CA GLU A 123 4.13 6.41 14.77
C GLU A 123 3.77 5.85 13.40
N ILE A 124 4.27 4.65 13.10
CA ILE A 124 3.88 3.89 11.92
C ILE A 124 2.43 3.44 12.11
N LEU A 125 1.56 3.71 11.13
CA LEU A 125 0.13 3.38 11.15
C LEU A 125 -0.24 2.29 10.13
N ALA A 126 0.52 2.17 9.04
CA ALA A 126 0.41 1.11 8.06
C ALA A 126 1.74 0.95 7.31
N LEU A 127 2.04 -0.24 6.82
CA LEU A 127 3.18 -0.47 5.92
C LEU A 127 2.75 -0.51 4.46
N VAL A 128 3.69 -0.24 3.57
CA VAL A 128 3.55 -0.39 2.11
C VAL A 128 4.53 -1.44 1.61
N GLU A 129 4.05 -2.33 0.75
CA GLU A 129 4.85 -3.30 -0.02
C GLU A 129 4.46 -3.19 -1.50
N CYS A 130 5.43 -3.22 -2.42
CA CYS A 130 5.15 -3.10 -3.85
C CYS A 130 5.86 -4.18 -4.66
N LYS A 131 5.14 -4.81 -5.58
CA LYS A 131 5.71 -5.77 -6.54
C LYS A 131 5.37 -5.37 -7.96
N ARG A 132 6.32 -5.60 -8.88
CA ARG A 132 6.16 -5.24 -10.31
C ARG A 132 5.22 -6.15 -11.09
N SER A 133 4.85 -7.31 -10.54
CA SER A 133 3.95 -8.25 -11.21
C SER A 133 2.85 -8.69 -10.25
N ARG A 134 1.75 -9.19 -10.84
CA ARG A 134 0.58 -9.68 -10.11
C ARG A 134 0.92 -10.74 -9.07
N ARG A 135 0.16 -10.75 -7.97
CA ARG A 135 0.31 -11.64 -6.81
C ARG A 135 0.57 -13.10 -7.17
N GLN A 136 -0.23 -13.62 -8.11
CA GLN A 136 -0.19 -15.02 -8.55
C GLN A 136 1.18 -15.49 -9.06
N ARG A 137 2.07 -14.57 -9.45
CA ARG A 137 3.39 -14.89 -9.98
C ARG A 137 4.50 -14.94 -8.93
N HIS A 138 4.23 -14.52 -7.70
CA HIS A 138 5.27 -14.33 -6.67
C HIS A 138 4.96 -14.97 -5.32
N SER A 139 3.77 -15.54 -5.11
CA SER A 139 3.51 -16.43 -3.97
C SER A 139 4.35 -17.71 -4.09
N PRO A 140 4.93 -18.23 -2.98
CA PRO A 140 4.74 -17.81 -1.58
C PRO A 140 5.77 -16.78 -1.07
N ALA A 141 6.74 -16.38 -1.89
CA ALA A 141 7.87 -15.56 -1.43
C ALA A 141 7.43 -14.17 -0.94
N VAL A 142 6.46 -13.55 -1.62
CA VAL A 142 5.88 -12.26 -1.20
C VAL A 142 5.14 -12.41 0.12
N ASP A 143 4.34 -13.47 0.27
CA ASP A 143 3.60 -13.71 1.51
C ASP A 143 4.55 -13.87 2.70
N MET A 144 5.69 -14.54 2.51
CA MET A 144 6.73 -14.64 3.54
C MET A 144 7.37 -13.29 3.88
N GLN A 145 7.63 -12.44 2.88
CA GLN A 145 8.20 -11.12 3.10
C GLN A 145 7.24 -10.21 3.88
N GLU A 146 5.96 -10.17 3.47
CA GLU A 146 4.92 -9.39 4.13
C GLU A 146 4.72 -9.83 5.59
N VAL A 147 4.67 -11.15 5.83
CA VAL A 147 4.57 -11.69 7.19
C VAL A 147 5.81 -11.33 8.01
N ALA A 148 7.01 -11.41 7.44
CA ALA A 148 8.24 -11.03 8.14
C ALA A 148 8.23 -9.55 8.55
N GLN A 149 7.75 -8.64 7.68
CA GLN A 149 7.57 -7.23 8.01
C GLN A 149 6.57 -7.02 9.15
N MET A 150 5.43 -7.73 9.13
CA MET A 150 4.45 -7.65 10.22
C MET A 150 5.02 -8.14 11.55
N VAL A 151 5.75 -9.26 11.54
CA VAL A 151 6.41 -9.80 12.73
C VAL A 151 7.46 -8.82 13.27
N ALA A 152 8.30 -8.26 12.40
CA ALA A 152 9.28 -7.25 12.81
C ALA A 152 8.62 -6.01 13.39
N TRP A 153 7.55 -5.52 12.78
CA TRP A 153 6.81 -4.38 13.29
C TRP A 153 6.21 -4.64 14.68
N VAL A 154 5.58 -5.80 14.89
CA VAL A 154 5.00 -6.16 16.20
C VAL A 154 6.08 -6.28 17.28
N LYS A 155 7.26 -6.82 16.91
CA LYS A 155 8.39 -7.00 17.84
C LYS A 155 9.04 -5.69 18.24
N GLU A 156 9.32 -4.81 17.29
CA GLU A 156 10.00 -3.55 17.56
C GLU A 156 9.07 -2.49 18.16
N HIS A 157 7.81 -2.47 17.70
CA HIS A 157 6.80 -1.53 18.16
C HIS A 157 5.55 -2.29 18.62
N PRO A 158 5.58 -2.89 19.82
CA PRO A 158 4.40 -3.56 20.36
C PRO A 158 3.29 -2.54 20.63
N GLY A 159 2.09 -2.85 20.15
CA GLY A 159 0.90 -2.03 20.42
C GLY A 159 0.50 -2.07 21.89
N GLY A 160 -0.06 -0.96 22.39
CA GLY A 160 -0.68 -0.90 23.72
C GLY A 160 -2.00 -1.68 23.80
N PRO A 161 -2.70 -1.63 24.95
CA PRO A 161 -4.02 -2.25 25.10
C PRO A 161 -4.99 -1.84 23.98
N GLY A 162 -5.50 -2.82 23.23
CA GLY A 162 -6.38 -2.58 22.06
C GLY A 162 -5.67 -2.19 20.76
N GLY A 163 -4.34 -1.98 20.78
CA GLY A 163 -3.49 -1.66 19.64
C GLY A 163 -2.96 -2.87 18.88
N ASN A 164 -3.67 -4.00 18.92
CA ASN A 164 -3.19 -5.29 18.44
C ASN A 164 -3.47 -5.55 16.94
N ARG A 165 -3.61 -4.46 16.17
CA ARG A 165 -3.87 -4.51 14.73
C ARG A 165 -2.73 -3.89 13.96
N ARG A 166 -2.36 -4.51 12.84
CA ARG A 166 -1.38 -3.99 11.88
C ARG A 166 -2.00 -4.01 10.50
N VAL A 167 -1.74 -2.96 9.73
CA VAL A 167 -2.25 -2.82 8.36
C VAL A 167 -1.07 -2.81 7.40
N LEU A 168 -1.16 -3.64 6.38
CA LEU A 168 -0.27 -3.63 5.24
C LEU A 168 -1.12 -3.31 4.01
N VAL A 169 -0.67 -2.36 3.21
CA VAL A 169 -1.29 -2.04 1.93
C VAL A 169 -0.27 -2.39 0.85
N SER A 170 -0.64 -3.29 -0.06
CA SER A 170 0.27 -3.80 -1.09
C SER A 170 -0.23 -3.43 -2.49
N ASP A 171 0.69 -3.15 -3.43
CA ASP A 171 0.40 -3.02 -4.86
C ASP A 171 1.24 -4.01 -5.67
N ASP A 172 0.56 -4.96 -6.31
CA ASP A 172 1.17 -6.01 -7.12
C ASP A 172 0.87 -5.76 -8.62
N GLY A 173 1.62 -4.82 -9.17
CA GLY A 173 1.53 -4.37 -10.55
C GLY A 173 0.29 -3.53 -10.83
N THR A 174 -0.89 -4.16 -10.89
CA THR A 174 -2.16 -3.48 -11.20
C THR A 174 -3.28 -3.82 -10.21
N GLU A 175 -2.91 -4.37 -9.06
CA GLU A 175 -3.82 -4.94 -8.07
C GLU A 175 -3.41 -4.41 -6.69
N ILE A 176 -4.33 -3.72 -5.99
CA ILE A 176 -4.11 -3.25 -4.63
C ILE A 176 -4.76 -4.23 -3.65
N TYR A 177 -4.02 -4.55 -2.59
CA TYR A 177 -4.45 -5.39 -1.49
C TYR A 177 -4.38 -4.63 -0.18
N ILE A 178 -5.36 -4.85 0.70
CA ILE A 178 -5.35 -4.36 2.07
C ILE A 178 -5.40 -5.56 2.99
N SER A 179 -4.30 -5.79 3.71
CA SER A 179 -4.15 -6.89 4.66
C SER A 179 -4.20 -6.33 6.08
N VAL A 180 -5.13 -6.85 6.89
CA VAL A 180 -5.27 -6.47 8.29
C VAL A 180 -4.93 -7.67 9.17
N PHE A 181 -3.86 -7.52 9.94
CA PHE A 181 -3.35 -8.52 10.84
C PHE A 181 -3.82 -8.21 12.26
N ARG A 182 -4.16 -9.26 13.02
CA ARG A 182 -4.30 -9.19 14.47
C ARG A 182 -3.25 -10.04 15.13
N TYR A 183 -2.80 -9.60 16.30
CA TYR A 183 -1.92 -10.41 17.13
C TYR A 183 -2.41 -10.41 18.58
N ASP A 184 -1.98 -11.41 19.34
CA ASP A 184 -2.28 -11.52 20.77
C ASP A 184 -1.07 -11.09 21.63
N GLN A 185 -1.16 -11.31 22.93
CA GLN A 185 -0.08 -10.95 23.86
C GLN A 185 1.23 -11.71 23.59
N ASP A 186 1.15 -12.87 22.93
CA ASP A 186 2.31 -13.68 22.56
C ASP A 186 2.88 -13.28 21.18
N ALA A 187 2.36 -12.21 20.58
CA ALA A 187 2.68 -11.74 19.25
C ALA A 187 2.42 -12.79 18.14
N GLU A 188 1.51 -13.73 18.37
CA GLU A 188 1.07 -14.65 17.33
C GLU A 188 0.22 -13.89 16.31
N ILE A 189 0.69 -13.80 15.07
CA ILE A 189 0.00 -13.06 14.02
C ILE A 189 -1.01 -13.96 13.31
N ARG A 190 -2.26 -13.51 13.28
CA ARG A 190 -3.34 -14.13 12.51
C ARG A 190 -3.89 -13.11 11.50
N PRO A 191 -4.00 -13.47 10.21
CA PRO A 191 -4.80 -12.69 9.28
C PRO A 191 -6.22 -12.59 9.84
N LEU A 192 -6.86 -11.43 9.73
CA LEU A 192 -8.31 -11.41 9.88
C LEU A 192 -8.89 -12.19 8.70
N GLU A 193 -9.53 -13.33 8.99
CA GLU A 193 -10.24 -14.11 7.98
C GLU A 193 -11.26 -13.20 7.27
N ASP A 194 -10.94 -12.81 6.04
CA ASP A 194 -11.91 -12.46 5.01
C ASP A 194 -11.83 -13.61 3.99
N PRO A 195 -12.87 -14.43 3.79
CA PRO A 195 -12.85 -15.56 2.85
C PRO A 195 -12.57 -15.13 1.39
N GLY A 196 -12.50 -13.84 1.11
CA GLY A 196 -11.71 -13.31 0.01
C GLY A 196 -11.07 -11.99 0.47
N GLY A 197 -9.76 -12.00 0.77
CA GLY A 197 -9.02 -10.76 1.00
C GLY A 197 -9.43 -9.74 -0.05
N LYS A 198 -9.91 -8.56 0.38
CA LYS A 198 -10.52 -7.59 -0.53
C LYS A 198 -9.50 -7.13 -1.55
N ARG A 199 -9.52 -7.78 -2.70
CA ARG A 199 -8.80 -7.40 -3.90
C ARG A 199 -9.52 -6.18 -4.45
N PHE A 200 -8.81 -5.07 -4.45
CA PHE A 200 -9.22 -3.90 -5.21
C PHE A 200 -8.36 -3.88 -6.46
N ASP A 201 -8.98 -3.79 -7.63
CA ASP A 201 -8.23 -3.50 -8.83
C ASP A 201 -7.67 -2.08 -8.66
N ALA A 202 -6.33 -1.96 -8.65
CA ALA A 202 -5.64 -0.69 -8.38
C ALA A 202 -6.09 0.43 -9.31
N PHE A 203 -6.55 0.00 -10.49
CA PHE A 203 -6.93 0.81 -11.61
C PHE A 203 -8.37 0.52 -12.07
N GLY A 204 -9.30 0.29 -11.13
CA GLY A 204 -10.75 0.28 -11.39
C GLY A 204 -11.31 -1.02 -11.94
#